data_AF-A0A1X1ASE5-F1
#
_entry.id   AF-A0A1X1ASE5-F1
#
_cell.length_a   1.000
_cell.length_b   1.000
_cell.length_c   1.000
_cell.angle_alpha   90.00
_cell.angle_beta   90.00
_cell.angle_gamma   90.00
#
_symmetry.space_group_name_H-M   'P 1'
#
loop_
_entity.id
_entity.type
_entity.pdbx_description
1 polymer ?
#
loop_
_entity_poly.entity_id
_entity_poly.type
_entity_poly.pdbx_seq_one_letter_code
_entity_poly.pdbx_strand_id
1 'polypeptide(L)'
;MSEPIRLTSTVDGEPFLSTDALSLLLGVDEGLIAERFKQTDPSTSAGVMLLPEAWMKQGRRRAREAMAHTGSNDMLSALRYWARKKGLDVILTEDPEGGDAHQV
;
A
#
# COMPACT_ATOMS: atom_id res chain seq x y z
N MET A 1 -21.41 -3.04 5.68
CA MET A 1 -20.26 -3.94 5.52
C MET A 1 -19.16 -3.11 4.92
N SER A 2 -18.02 -2.97 5.61
CA SER A 2 -16.91 -2.16 5.11
C SER A 2 -16.12 -2.95 4.07
N GLU A 3 -15.63 -2.28 3.04
CA GLU A 3 -14.83 -2.94 2.00
C GLU A 3 -13.46 -3.35 2.57
N PRO A 4 -12.97 -4.56 2.24
CA PRO A 4 -11.68 -5.02 2.70
C PRO A 4 -10.54 -4.32 1.95
N ILE A 5 -9.50 -3.93 2.69
CA ILE A 5 -8.29 -3.33 2.12
C ILE A 5 -7.36 -4.45 1.68
N ARG A 6 -6.92 -4.43 0.41
CA ARG A 6 -5.88 -5.34 -0.08
C ARG A 6 -4.52 -4.90 0.42
N LEU A 7 -3.70 -5.78 0.98
CA LEU A 7 -2.36 -5.39 1.46
C LEU A 7 -1.31 -5.44 0.34
N THR A 8 -1.33 -6.50 -0.44
CA THR A 8 -0.36 -6.77 -1.49
C THR A 8 -1.06 -6.88 -2.85
N SER A 9 -0.29 -6.65 -3.90
CA SER A 9 -0.68 -6.86 -5.30
C SER A 9 0.50 -7.43 -6.06
N THR A 10 0.24 -8.29 -7.04
CA THR A 10 1.29 -8.91 -7.84
C THR A 10 1.56 -8.07 -9.09
N VAL A 11 2.82 -7.70 -9.33
CA VAL A 11 3.28 -7.04 -10.56
C VAL A 11 4.43 -7.86 -11.11
N ASP A 12 4.31 -8.32 -12.36
CA ASP A 12 5.31 -9.18 -13.01
C ASP A 12 5.71 -10.43 -12.19
N GLY A 13 4.77 -10.99 -11.42
CA GLY A 13 5.00 -12.14 -10.56
C GLY A 13 5.63 -11.83 -9.20
N GLU A 14 5.97 -10.57 -8.93
CA GLU A 14 6.53 -10.14 -7.65
C GLU A 14 5.46 -9.45 -6.77
N PRO A 15 5.44 -9.72 -5.44
CA PRO A 15 4.50 -9.09 -4.54
C PRO A 15 4.95 -7.67 -4.19
N PHE A 16 4.08 -6.70 -4.47
CA PHE A 16 4.24 -5.29 -4.08
C PHE A 16 3.16 -4.89 -3.08
N LEU A 17 3.40 -3.78 -2.38
CA LEU A 17 2.36 -3.14 -1.58
C LEU A 17 1.29 -2.57 -2.52
N SER A 18 0.02 -2.86 -2.23
CA SER A 18 -1.10 -2.37 -3.05
C SER A 18 -1.24 -0.84 -2.96
N THR A 19 -1.98 -0.26 -3.92
CA THR A 19 -2.40 1.15 -3.91
C THR A 19 -3.21 1.50 -2.66
N ASP A 20 -4.09 0.61 -2.21
CA ASP A 20 -4.89 0.75 -0.99
C ASP A 20 -4.02 0.91 0.26
N ALA A 21 -3.04 0.01 0.41
CA ALA A 21 -2.14 0.01 1.55
C ALA A 21 -1.23 1.25 1.53
N LEU A 22 -0.74 1.65 0.36
CA LEU A 22 0.01 2.90 0.19
C LEU A 22 -0.86 4.12 0.53
N SER A 23 -2.12 4.15 0.11
CA SER A 23 -3.05 5.23 0.43
C SER A 23 -3.19 5.41 1.95
N LEU A 24 -3.30 4.32 2.69
CA LEU A 24 -3.42 4.35 4.15
C LEU A 24 -2.14 4.81 4.84
N LEU A 25 -0.98 4.28 4.40
CA LEU A 25 0.32 4.62 4.97
C LEU A 25 0.67 6.08 4.71
N LEU A 26 0.54 6.52 3.47
CA LEU A 26 0.93 7.86 3.03
C LEU A 26 -0.13 8.91 3.37
N GLY A 27 -1.40 8.50 3.50
CA GLY A 27 -2.53 9.41 3.67
C GLY A 27 -2.88 10.16 2.38
N VAL A 28 -2.60 9.54 1.24
CA VAL A 28 -2.78 10.09 -0.10
C VAL A 28 -3.92 9.36 -0.80
N ASP A 29 -4.64 10.04 -1.67
CA ASP A 29 -5.68 9.42 -2.48
C ASP A 29 -5.14 8.27 -3.34
N GLU A 30 -5.91 7.19 -3.44
CA GLU A 30 -5.52 6.00 -4.20
C GLU A 30 -5.33 6.30 -5.69
N GLY A 31 -6.20 7.15 -6.27
CA GLY A 31 -6.13 7.56 -7.67
C GLY A 31 -4.83 8.28 -7.99
N LEU A 32 -4.37 9.16 -7.10
CA LEU A 32 -3.08 9.85 -7.24
C LEU A 32 -1.90 8.87 -7.22
N ILE A 33 -1.95 7.87 -6.34
CA ILE A 33 -0.92 6.83 -6.26
C ILE A 33 -0.91 6.00 -7.56
N ALA A 34 -2.08 5.59 -8.05
CA ALA A 34 -2.22 4.86 -9.31
C ALA A 34 -1.71 5.67 -10.52
N GLU A 35 -2.03 6.96 -10.59
CA GLU A 35 -1.49 7.86 -11.62
C GLU A 35 0.03 7.97 -11.54
N ARG A 36 0.59 8.07 -10.32
CA ARG A 36 2.04 8.13 -10.12
C ARG A 36 2.73 6.85 -10.60
N PHE A 37 2.12 5.69 -10.38
CA PHE A 37 2.62 4.43 -10.91
C PHE A 37 2.66 4.39 -12.43
N LYS A 38 1.60 4.86 -13.09
CA LYS A 38 1.56 4.95 -14.57
C LYS A 38 2.63 5.87 -15.15
N GLN A 39 3.07 6.88 -14.38
CA GLN A 39 4.09 7.84 -14.79
C GLN A 39 5.52 7.40 -14.45
N THR A 40 5.69 6.35 -13.64
CA THR A 40 7.01 5.86 -13.23
C THR A 40 7.45 4.77 -14.19
N ASP A 41 8.62 4.94 -14.78
CA ASP A 41 9.19 3.96 -15.71
C ASP A 41 9.63 2.69 -14.95
N PRO A 42 9.06 1.51 -15.22
CA PRO A 42 9.41 0.27 -14.53
C PRO A 42 10.86 -0.17 -14.77
N SER A 43 11.53 0.36 -15.80
CA SER A 43 12.93 0.07 -16.12
C SER A 43 13.95 0.94 -15.37
N THR A 44 13.51 1.99 -14.67
CA THR A 44 14.38 2.84 -13.85
C THR A 44 14.65 2.21 -12.48
N SER A 45 15.46 1.15 -12.50
CA SER A 45 16.29 0.62 -11.41
C SER A 45 15.71 0.66 -9.99
N ALA A 46 15.25 -0.52 -9.59
CA ALA A 46 15.24 -1.07 -8.23
C ALA A 46 14.20 -0.50 -7.25
N GLY A 47 12.97 -1.03 -7.31
CA GLY A 47 12.10 -1.32 -6.15
C GLY A 47 11.72 -0.17 -5.20
N VAL A 48 12.25 1.02 -5.41
CA VAL A 48 12.07 2.22 -4.63
C VAL A 48 11.26 3.13 -5.54
N MET A 49 9.93 2.98 -5.45
CA MET A 49 9.02 3.99 -5.99
C MET A 49 9.56 5.37 -5.63
N LEU A 50 9.81 6.21 -6.63
CA LEU A 50 10.11 7.62 -6.41
C LEU A 50 8.81 8.34 -6.01
N LEU A 51 8.36 8.04 -4.80
CA LEU A 51 7.25 8.72 -4.15
C LEU A 51 7.67 10.17 -3.90
N PRO A 52 6.79 11.14 -4.17
CA PRO A 52 7.06 12.54 -3.84
C PRO A 52 7.50 12.71 -2.38
N GLU A 53 8.48 13.58 -2.14
CA GLU A 53 9.00 13.83 -0.78
C GLU A 53 7.89 14.23 0.20
N ALA A 54 6.89 14.99 -0.28
CA ALA A 54 5.72 15.38 0.49
C ALA A 54 4.93 14.15 0.99
N TRP A 55 4.76 13.13 0.15
CA TRP A 55 4.06 11.90 0.52
C TRP A 55 4.88 11.10 1.54
N MET A 56 6.20 11.02 1.36
CA MET A 56 7.09 10.38 2.34
C MET A 56 7.09 11.09 3.70
N LYS A 57 6.99 12.43 3.72
CA LYS A 57 6.86 13.21 4.97
C LYS A 57 5.52 12.94 5.65
N GLN A 58 4.43 12.89 4.89
CA GLN A 58 3.10 12.54 5.40
C GLN A 58 3.08 11.12 5.96
N GLY A 59 3.63 10.15 5.23
CA GLY A 59 3.76 8.77 5.69
C GLY A 59 4.54 8.65 6.99
N ARG A 60 5.67 9.35 7.11
CA ARG A 60 6.44 9.41 8.38
C ARG A 60 5.63 10.00 9.54
N ARG A 61 4.85 11.06 9.29
CA ARG A 61 3.97 11.64 10.32
C ARG A 61 2.91 10.62 10.77
N ARG A 62 2.28 9.95 9.81
CA ARG A 62 1.23 8.95 10.07
C ARG A 62 1.76 7.70 10.78
N ALA A 63 2.98 7.26 10.46
CA ALA A 63 3.64 6.17 11.16
C ALA A 63 3.90 6.52 12.63
N ARG A 64 4.39 7.74 12.91
CA ARG A 64 4.58 8.22 14.29
C ARG A 64 3.28 8.32 15.08
N GLU A 65 2.21 8.81 14.44
CA GLU A 65 0.89 8.86 15.06
C GLU A 65 0.38 7.45 15.39
N ALA A 66 0.45 6.52 14.44
CA ALA A 66 0.06 5.13 14.68
C ALA A 66 0.90 4.48 15.78
N MET A 67 2.22 4.72 15.80
CA MET A 67 3.11 4.22 16.84
C MET A 67 2.72 4.76 18.22
N ALA A 68 2.38 6.04 18.33
CA ALA A 68 1.93 6.63 19.60
C ALA A 68 0.63 6.00 20.12
N HIS A 69 -0.26 5.55 19.23
CA HIS A 69 -1.54 4.93 19.60
C HIS A 69 -1.47 3.41 19.81
N THR A 70 -0.58 2.72 19.10
CA THR A 70 -0.50 1.26 19.10
C THR A 70 0.64 0.73 19.97
N GLY A 71 1.63 1.56 20.29
CA GLY A 71 2.87 1.14 20.93
C GLY A 71 3.81 0.36 19.99
N SER A 72 3.43 0.16 18.72
CA SER A 72 4.23 -0.60 17.74
C SER A 72 4.74 0.28 16.60
N ASN A 73 5.94 -0.05 16.10
CA ASN A 73 6.56 0.62 14.96
C ASN A 73 6.53 -0.26 13.68
N ASP A 74 5.76 -1.34 13.68
CA ASP A 74 5.61 -2.19 12.49
C ASP A 74 4.56 -1.62 11.52
N MET A 75 4.80 -1.83 10.23
CA MET A 75 3.95 -1.32 9.14
C MET A 75 2.51 -1.85 9.23
N LEU A 76 2.34 -3.12 9.63
CA LEU A 76 1.02 -3.76 9.70
C LEU A 76 0.17 -3.14 10.82
N SER A 77 0.76 -2.82 11.97
CA SER A 77 0.11 -2.08 13.05
C SER A 77 -0.31 -0.67 12.61
N ALA A 78 0.54 0.01 11.83
CA ALA A 78 0.17 1.31 11.26
C ALA A 78 -1.01 1.22 10.30
N LEU A 79 -1.01 0.23 9.40
CA LEU A 79 -2.11 -0.04 8.48
C LEU A 79 -3.41 -0.36 9.20
N ARG A 80 -3.38 -1.29 10.17
CA ARG A 80 -4.53 -1.65 11.01
C ARG A 80 -5.10 -0.46 11.76
N TYR A 81 -4.25 0.39 12.32
CA TYR A 81 -4.67 1.62 13.00
C TYR A 81 -5.44 2.54 12.05
N TRP A 82 -4.87 2.83 10.87
CA TRP A 82 -5.47 3.77 9.91
C TRP A 82 -6.72 3.20 9.23
N ALA A 83 -6.74 1.91 8.93
CA ALA A 83 -7.91 1.20 8.44
C ALA A 83 -9.07 1.30 9.43
N ARG A 84 -8.83 0.95 10.70
CA ARG A 84 -9.84 1.06 11.77
C ARG A 84 -10.36 2.49 11.91
N LYS A 85 -9.48 3.49 11.81
CA LYS A 85 -9.85 4.91 11.87
C LYS A 85 -10.73 5.36 10.69
N LYS A 86 -10.60 4.71 9.52
CA LYS A 86 -11.49 4.88 8.36
C LYS A 86 -12.73 3.98 8.38
N GLY A 87 -12.87 3.12 9.38
CA GLY A 87 -13.94 2.12 9.44
C GLY A 87 -13.78 0.98 8.43
N LEU A 88 -12.56 0.74 7.94
CA LEU A 88 -12.23 -0.32 6.99
C LEU A 88 -11.68 -1.54 7.73
N ASP A 89 -11.90 -2.73 7.17
CA ASP A 89 -11.31 -3.97 7.69
C ASP A 89 -10.03 -4.32 6.90
N VAL A 90 -8.96 -4.70 7.59
CA VAL A 90 -7.70 -5.07 6.93
C VAL A 90 -7.70 -6.56 6.71
N ILE A 91 -7.90 -6.97 5.45
CA ILE A 91 -7.75 -8.36 5.07
C ILE A 91 -6.40 -8.52 4.38
N LEU A 92 -5.58 -9.43 4.91
CA LEU A 92 -4.37 -9.88 4.22
C LEU A 92 -4.83 -10.75 3.04
N THR A 93 -5.17 -10.12 1.92
CA THR A 93 -5.40 -10.82 0.67
C THR A 93 -4.12 -10.77 -0.13
N GLU A 94 -3.53 -11.94 -0.36
CA GLU A 94 -2.70 -12.14 -1.55
C GLU A 94 -3.65 -12.05 -2.76
N ASP A 95 -3.25 -11.36 -3.82
CA ASP A 95 -4.00 -11.41 -5.07
C ASP A 95 -4.05 -12.91 -5.47
N PRO A 96 -5.25 -13.52 -5.61
CA PRO A 96 -5.33 -14.93 -5.94
C PRO A 96 -4.88 -15.09 -7.38
N GLU A 97 -3.58 -15.32 -7.55
CA GLU A 97 -2.87 -15.75 -8.74
C GLU A 97 -3.30 -15.08 -10.06
N GLY A 98 -2.36 -14.38 -10.68
CA GLY A 98 -2.36 -14.27 -12.13
C GLY A 98 -2.45 -15.68 -12.71
N GLY A 99 -3.67 -16.08 -13.07
CA GLY A 99 -3.97 -17.42 -13.54
C GLY A 99 -3.07 -17.75 -14.71
N ASP A 100 -2.32 -18.82 -14.54
CA ASP A 100 -1.59 -19.55 -15.56
C ASP A 100 -2.39 -19.58 -16.88
N ALA A 101 -1.88 -18.88 -17.89
CA ALA A 101 -2.17 -19.18 -19.28
C ALA A 101 -0.90 -19.71 -19.95
N HIS A 102 -0.24 -20.68 -19.30
CA HIS A 102 0.44 -21.71 -20.05
C HIS A 102 -0.59 -22.78 -20.45
N GLN A 103 -1.24 -22.57 -21.60
CA GLN A 103 -1.88 -23.66 -22.33
C GLN A 103 -1.49 -23.61 -23.81
N VAL A 104 -0.68 -24.63 -24.14
CA VAL A 104 -0.44 -25.35 -25.40
C VAL A 104 0.25 -24.64 -26.57
#